data_AF-A0AAV5YGQ0-F1
#
_entry.id   AF-A0AAV5YGQ0-F1
#
_cell.length_a   1.000
_cell.length_b   1.000
_cell.length_c   1.000
_cell.angle_alpha   90.00
_cell.angle_beta   90.00
_cell.angle_gamma   90.00
#
_symmetry.space_group_name_H-M   'P 1'
#
loop_
_entity.id
_entity.type
_entity.pdbx_description
1 polymer ?
#
loop_
_entity_poly.entity_id
_entity_poly.type
_entity_poly.pdbx_seq_one_letter_code
_entity_poly.pdbx_strand_id
1 'polypeptide(L)'
;MDRYMKVVLTVIAVALVIIAVRPLAPSVVERLQPQVAQAQTIAPKYEVVIPKAWGKYIAFSNNNLLLEASDGWRIVDVEGKAPEYPKVKALIRFQ
;
A
#
# COMPACT_ATOMS: atom_id res chain seq x y z
N MET A 1 -35.43 -24.94 -31.59
CA MET A 1 -34.84 -24.34 -30.37
C MET A 1 -34.41 -25.48 -29.48
N ASP A 2 -33.23 -25.97 -29.83
CA ASP A 2 -32.85 -27.36 -29.71
C ASP A 2 -32.39 -27.71 -28.31
N ARG A 3 -32.68 -28.93 -27.89
CA ARG A 3 -32.38 -29.50 -26.57
C ARG A 3 -30.99 -29.10 -26.05
N TYR A 4 -30.01 -29.05 -26.95
CA TYR A 4 -28.65 -28.61 -26.67
C TYR A 4 -28.56 -27.19 -26.10
N MET A 5 -29.24 -26.21 -26.71
CA MET A 5 -29.20 -24.83 -26.25
C MET A 5 -29.87 -24.66 -24.88
N LYS A 6 -30.94 -25.41 -24.61
CA LYS A 6 -31.54 -25.46 -23.26
C LYS A 6 -30.53 -25.98 -22.23
N VAL A 7 -29.82 -27.07 -22.55
CA VAL A 7 -28.81 -27.66 -21.65
C VAL A 7 -27.67 -26.67 -21.38
N VAL A 8 -27.12 -26.04 -22.43
CA VAL A 8 -26.04 -25.05 -22.27
C VAL A 8 -26.51 -23.88 -21.42
N LEU A 9 -27.72 -23.37 -21.66
CA LEU A 9 -28.27 -22.25 -20.88
C LEU A 9 -28.48 -22.63 -19.41
N THR A 10 -28.95 -23.85 -19.13
CA THR A 10 -29.10 -24.35 -17.77
C THR A 10 -27.75 -24.47 -17.06
N VAL A 11 -26.72 -24.99 -17.75
CA VAL A 11 -25.37 -25.11 -17.16
C VAL A 11 -24.79 -23.74 -16.83
N ILE A 12 -24.92 -22.75 -17.73
CA ILE A 12 -24.46 -21.39 -17.49
C ILE A 12 -25.23 -20.75 -16.32
N ALA A 13 -26.56 -20.91 -16.29
CA ALA A 13 -27.38 -20.38 -15.20
C ALA A 13 -26.96 -20.97 -13.84
N VAL A 14 -26.73 -22.29 -13.77
CA VAL A 14 -26.26 -22.96 -12.54
C VAL A 14 -24.86 -22.46 -12.14
N ALA A 15 -23.94 -22.31 -13.09
CA ALA A 15 -22.61 -21.79 -12.82
C ALA A 15 -22.65 -20.36 -12.24
N LEU A 16 -23.48 -19.49 -12.80
CA LEU A 16 -23.67 -18.12 -12.32
C LEU A 16 -24.29 -18.08 -10.91
N VAL A 17 -25.26 -18.95 -10.62
CA VAL A 17 -25.85 -19.07 -9.26
C VAL A 17 -24.78 -19.50 -8.25
N ILE A 18 -23.94 -20.48 -8.59
CA ILE A 18 -22.85 -20.93 -7.71
C ILE A 18 -21.86 -19.79 -7.45
N ILE A 19 -21.48 -19.02 -8.48
CA ILE A 19 -20.57 -17.87 -8.33
C ILE A 19 -21.21 -16.78 -7.47
N ALA A 20 -22.50 -16.52 -7.61
CA ALA A 20 -23.23 -15.49 -6.84
C ALA A 20 -23.46 -15.87 -5.37
N VAL A 21 -23.51 -17.17 -5.03
CA VAL A 21 -23.69 -17.66 -3.65
C VAL A 21 -22.35 -17.76 -2.90
N ARG A 22 -21.22 -17.90 -3.59
CA ARG A 22 -19.86 -17.92 -2.98
C ARG A 22 -19.52 -16.76 -2.02
N PRO A 23 -19.96 -15.50 -2.24
CA PRO A 23 -19.70 -14.40 -1.31
C PRO A 23 -20.45 -14.53 0.02
N LEU A 24 -21.55 -15.30 0.07
CA LEU A 24 -22.45 -15.38 1.23
C LEU A 24 -22.15 -16.59 2.15
N ALA A 25 -21.41 -17.58 1.66
CA ALA A 25 -21.04 -18.79 2.40
C ALA A 25 -19.50 -18.95 2.46
N PRO A 26 -18.80 -18.22 3.35
CA PRO A 26 -17.34 -18.11 3.34
C PRO A 26 -16.57 -19.38 3.80
N SER A 27 -17.23 -20.49 4.13
CA SER A 27 -16.64 -21.52 4.99
C SER A 27 -15.67 -22.52 4.33
N VAL A 28 -15.54 -22.60 3.00
CA VAL A 28 -14.70 -23.63 2.35
C VAL A 28 -13.65 -23.06 1.37
N VAL A 29 -13.83 -21.83 0.87
CA VAL A 29 -12.94 -21.21 -0.13
C VAL A 29 -11.95 -20.22 0.47
N GLU A 30 -11.99 -19.96 1.78
CA GLU A 30 -11.01 -19.09 2.47
C GLU A 30 -9.55 -19.54 2.29
N ARG A 31 -9.30 -20.84 2.10
CA ARG A 31 -7.92 -21.35 1.87
C ARG A 31 -7.36 -21.06 0.47
N LEU A 32 -8.20 -20.61 -0.47
CA LEU A 32 -7.79 -20.26 -1.84
C LEU A 32 -7.90 -18.76 -2.12
N GLN A 33 -8.26 -17.95 -1.13
CA GLN A 33 -8.24 -16.51 -1.29
C GLN A 33 -6.78 -16.04 -1.37
N PRO A 34 -6.39 -15.24 -2.37
CA PRO A 34 -5.15 -14.50 -2.29
C PRO A 34 -5.24 -13.67 -1.01
N GLN A 35 -4.30 -13.92 -0.10
CA GLN A 35 -4.17 -13.20 1.16
C GLN A 35 -4.33 -11.72 0.86
N VAL A 36 -5.41 -11.11 1.37
CA VAL A 36 -5.64 -9.67 1.22
C VAL A 36 -4.36 -9.02 1.71
N ALA A 37 -3.60 -8.41 0.80
CA ALA A 37 -2.36 -7.75 1.14
C ALA A 37 -2.74 -6.61 2.08
N GLN A 38 -2.68 -6.88 3.39
CA GLN A 38 -2.90 -5.89 4.42
C GLN A 38 -1.76 -4.89 4.33
N ALA A 39 -1.92 -3.88 3.49
CA ALA A 39 -1.04 -2.71 3.43
C ALA A 39 -1.14 -1.86 4.71
N GLN A 40 -2.05 -2.22 5.63
CA GLN A 40 -2.33 -1.52 6.87
C GLN A 40 -1.89 -2.39 8.05
N THR A 41 -0.59 -2.47 8.30
CA THR A 41 -0.07 -2.96 9.58
C THR A 41 -0.45 -1.98 10.68
N ILE A 42 -0.86 -2.47 11.85
CA ILE A 42 -1.31 -1.69 13.02
C ILE A 42 -0.22 -0.72 13.53
N ALA A 43 1.05 -1.03 13.27
CA ALA A 43 2.17 -0.14 13.55
C ALA A 43 2.78 0.37 12.23
N PRO A 44 3.05 1.68 12.09
CA PRO A 44 3.84 2.18 10.98
C PRO A 44 5.24 1.56 11.07
N LYS A 45 5.75 1.02 9.94
CA LYS A 45 7.11 0.47 9.87
C LYS A 45 8.17 1.50 10.27
N TYR A 46 7.87 2.78 10.07
CA TYR A 46 8.72 3.90 10.46
C TYR A 46 7.84 5.01 11.03
N GLU A 47 8.05 5.33 12.31
CA GLU A 47 7.56 6.56 12.92
C GLU A 47 8.72 7.55 12.97
N VAL A 48 8.60 8.66 12.22
CA VAL A 48 9.63 9.69 12.18
C VAL A 48 9.07 10.97 12.74
N VAL A 49 9.58 11.39 13.90
CA VAL A 49 9.27 12.71 14.46
C VAL A 49 10.12 13.74 13.70
N ILE A 50 9.48 14.53 12.84
CA ILE A 50 10.15 15.59 12.08
C ILE A 50 10.17 16.87 12.94
N PRO A 51 11.34 17.35 13.41
CA PRO A 51 11.43 18.61 14.13
C PRO A 51 11.01 19.78 13.25
N LYS A 52 10.25 20.73 13.80
CA LYS A 52 9.80 21.93 13.06
C LYS A 52 10.95 22.75 12.45
N ALA A 53 12.13 22.71 13.06
CA ALA A 53 13.33 23.40 12.60
C ALA A 53 13.87 22.87 11.26
N TRP A 54 13.48 21.66 10.86
CA TRP A 54 14.01 21.03 9.64
C TRP A 54 13.35 21.53 8.36
N GLY A 55 12.14 22.08 8.48
CA GLY A 55 11.35 22.57 7.35
C GLY A 55 10.02 21.84 7.20
N LYS A 56 9.31 22.19 6.14
CA LYS A 56 8.04 21.59 5.74
C LYS A 56 8.27 20.24 5.07
N TYR A 57 7.52 19.22 5.47
CA TYR A 57 7.53 17.92 4.81
C TYR A 57 6.91 18.01 3.41
N ILE A 58 7.61 17.48 2.41
CA ILE A 58 7.16 17.43 1.01
C ILE A 58 6.86 15.99 0.58
N ALA A 59 7.82 15.08 0.75
CA ALA A 59 7.70 13.71 0.29
C ALA A 59 8.58 12.75 1.08
N PHE A 60 8.22 11.47 1.05
CA PHE A 60 9.03 10.36 1.55
C PHE A 60 9.25 9.37 0.42
N SER A 61 10.49 9.05 0.12
CA SER A 61 10.85 8.11 -0.94
C SER A 61 12.18 7.44 -0.65
N ASN A 62 12.25 6.13 -0.91
CA ASN A 62 13.46 5.32 -0.72
C ASN A 62 14.13 5.58 0.65
N ASN A 63 13.31 5.62 1.70
CA ASN A 63 13.72 5.83 3.09
C ASN A 63 14.36 7.19 3.40
N ASN A 64 14.22 8.15 2.48
CA ASN A 64 14.61 9.54 2.66
C ASN A 64 13.38 10.45 2.77
N LEU A 65 13.49 11.46 3.62
CA LEU A 65 12.55 12.57 3.70
C LEU A 65 13.04 13.73 2.82
N LEU A 66 12.16 14.23 1.98
CA LEU A 66 12.33 15.50 1.28
C LEU A 66 11.63 16.59 2.10
N LEU A 67 12.41 17.56 2.55
CA LEU A 67 11.97 18.70 3.34
C LEU A 67 12.27 19.99 2.60
N GLU A 68 11.36 20.95 2.68
CA GLU A 68 11.54 22.31 2.19
C GLU A 68 11.82 23.23 3.37
N ALA A 69 12.99 23.86 3.36
CA ALA A 69 13.40 24.85 4.34
C ALA A 69 13.59 26.21 3.66
N SER A 70 13.70 27.27 4.46
CA SER A 70 13.87 28.64 3.95
C SER A 70 15.14 28.84 3.11
N ASP A 71 16.13 27.96 3.27
CA ASP A 71 17.40 27.95 2.57
C ASP A 71 17.44 27.01 1.35
N GLY A 72 16.35 26.28 1.07
CA GLY A 72 16.26 25.34 -0.05
C GLY A 72 15.68 23.98 0.34
N TRP A 73 15.93 22.97 -0.50
CA TRP A 73 15.43 21.62 -0.26
C TRP A 73 16.47 20.75 0.43
N ARG A 74 16.04 19.91 1.37
CA ARG A 74 16.87 19.02 2.18
C ARG A 74 16.39 17.60 2.04
N ILE A 75 17.31 16.69 1.75
CA ILE A 75 17.05 15.25 1.76
C ILE A 75 17.65 14.70 3.04
N VAL A 76 16.83 14.11 3.91
CA VAL A 76 17.25 13.53 5.19
C VAL A 76 17.07 12.02 5.14
N ASP A 77 18.16 11.30 5.41
CA ASP A 77 18.12 9.86 5.53
C ASP A 77 17.64 9.48 6.94
N VAL A 78 16.61 8.64 7.00
CA VAL A 78 16.00 8.20 8.25
C VAL A 78 16.32 6.75 8.59
N GLU A 79 16.89 6.01 7.64
CA GLU A 79 17.25 4.62 7.85
C GLU A 79 18.65 4.49 8.43
N GLY A 80 18.72 4.18 9.72
CA GLY A 80 19.99 3.78 10.34
C GLY A 80 19.86 3.49 11.82
N LYS A 81 21.00 3.19 12.46
CA LYS A 81 21.07 2.93 13.90
C LYS A 81 21.26 4.25 14.65
N ALA A 82 20.50 4.45 15.73
CA ALA A 82 20.79 5.50 16.69
C ALA A 82 22.23 5.33 17.19
N PRO A 83 23.00 6.42 17.42
CA PRO A 83 22.61 7.84 17.45
C PRO A 83 22.91 8.62 16.15
N GLU A 84 23.46 7.98 15.12
CA GLU A 84 23.98 8.68 13.93
C GLU A 84 22.88 9.20 12.99
N TYR A 85 21.69 8.61 13.08
CA TYR A 85 20.52 8.95 12.27
C TYR A 85 19.46 9.58 13.15
N PRO A 86 18.63 10.48 12.59
CA PRO A 86 18.56 10.91 11.18
C PRO A 86 19.62 11.95 10.73
N LYS A 87 20.09 11.88 9.46
CA LYS A 87 21.20 12.72 8.91
C LYS A 87 20.85 13.36 7.57
N VAL A 88 21.26 14.62 7.36
CA VAL A 88 21.08 15.32 6.08
C VAL A 88 22.01 14.72 5.03
N LYS A 89 21.44 14.17 3.96
CA LYS A 89 22.16 13.55 2.84
C LYS A 89 22.48 14.54 1.72
N ALA A 90 21.57 15.48 1.44
CA ALA A 90 21.78 16.50 0.44
C ALA A 90 21.06 17.80 0.82
N LEU A 91 21.68 18.94 0.53
CA LEU A 91 21.10 20.27 0.60
C LEU A 91 21.14 20.88 -0.80
N ILE A 92 19.97 21.11 -1.38
CA ILE A 92 19.79 21.72 -2.68
C ILE A 92 19.47 23.19 -2.45
N ARG A 93 20.37 24.07 -2.88
CA ARG A 93 20.18 25.52 -2.87
C ARG A 93 19.86 26.00 -4.26
N PHE A 94 18.87 26.87 -4.39
CA PHE A 94 18.60 27.58 -5.64
C PHE A 94 19.49 28.84 -5.65
N GLN A 95 20.30 29.00 -6.69
CA GLN A 95 21.07 30.21 -6.95
C GLN A 95 20.35 31.08 -7.97
#